data_AF-A0A934B380-F1
#
_entry.id   AF-A0A934B380-F1
#
_cell.length_a   1.000
_cell.length_b   1.000
_cell.length_c   1.000
_cell.angle_alpha   90.00
_cell.angle_beta   90.00
_cell.angle_gamma   90.00
#
_symmetry.space_group_name_H-M   'P 1'
#
loop_
_entity.id
_entity.type
_entity.pdbx_description
1 polymer ?
#
loop_
_entity_poly.entity_id
_entity_poly.type
_entity_poly.pdbx_seq_one_letter_code
_entity_poly.pdbx_strand_id
1 'polypeptide(L)'
;MAIENERMIPQQAASTLTNVDDIESYIQLWETADCPYLSAIDLPVRERKKVICELGYMGITAGAMFPGLDGACEELKERNFDI
;
A
#
# COMPACT_ATOMS: atom_id res chain seq x y z
N MET A 1 -6.09 8.06 19.74
CA MET A 1 -5.22 9.07 19.12
C MET A 1 -3.98 8.37 18.61
N ALA A 2 -3.94 8.13 17.29
CA ALA A 2 -2.87 7.42 16.62
C ALA A 2 -1.71 8.38 16.26
N ILE A 3 -1.04 8.90 17.29
CA ILE A 3 -0.15 10.06 17.18
C ILE A 3 1.31 9.69 16.84
N GLU A 4 1.71 8.41 16.90
CA GLU A 4 3.14 8.03 16.78
C GLU A 4 3.46 6.99 15.69
N ASN A 5 2.58 6.77 14.72
CA ASN A 5 2.87 5.86 13.61
C ASN A 5 2.89 6.61 12.27
N GLU A 6 4.07 7.07 11.86
CA GLU A 6 4.28 7.69 10.54
C GLU A 6 3.91 6.74 9.38
N ARG A 7 3.90 5.42 9.60
CA ARG A 7 3.45 4.43 8.60
C ARG A 7 1.94 4.34 8.48
N MET A 8 1.18 4.91 9.41
CA MET A 8 -0.29 4.86 9.37
C MET A 8 -0.84 5.76 8.26
N ILE A 9 -0.19 6.90 7.98
CA ILE A 9 -0.62 7.85 6.95
C ILE A 9 -0.60 7.21 5.55
N PRO A 10 0.45 6.48 5.14
CA PRO A 10 0.50 5.87 3.82
C PRO A 10 -0.27 4.57 3.63
N GLN A 11 -0.84 3.99 4.69
CA GLN A 11 -1.56 2.72 4.58
C GLN A 11 -2.99 2.93 4.11
N GLN A 12 -3.25 2.64 2.84
CA GLN A 12 -4.61 2.46 2.35
C GLN A 12 -5.04 1.03 2.60
N ALA A 13 -5.99 0.84 3.52
CA ALA A 13 -6.60 -0.45 3.80
C ALA A 13 -8.12 -0.32 3.77
N ALA A 14 -8.80 -1.32 3.21
CA ALA A 14 -10.24 -1.47 3.39
C ALA A 14 -10.47 -2.15 4.75
N SER A 15 -11.17 -1.46 5.65
CA SER A 15 -11.60 -2.05 6.92
C SER A 15 -13.00 -2.65 6.76
N THR A 16 -13.18 -3.88 7.22
CA THR A 16 -14.45 -4.62 7.10
C THR A 16 -14.94 -5.03 8.48
N LEU A 17 -16.25 -4.94 8.71
CA LEU A 17 -16.91 -5.51 9.89
C LEU A 17 -17.59 -6.82 9.50
N THR A 18 -17.41 -7.86 10.31
CA THR A 18 -18.01 -9.18 10.07
C THR A 18 -18.53 -9.76 11.38
N ASN A 19 -19.46 -10.72 11.27
CA ASN A 19 -19.95 -11.53 12.38
C ASN A 19 -19.11 -12.81 12.61
N VAL A 20 -18.04 -13.00 11.84
CA VAL A 20 -17.07 -14.08 12.02
C VAL A 20 -16.03 -13.62 13.05
N ASP A 21 -15.90 -14.36 14.14
CA ASP A 21 -14.98 -14.06 15.24
C ASP A 21 -13.50 -14.29 14.84
N ASP A 22 -13.21 -15.44 14.22
CA ASP A 22 -11.88 -15.82 13.72
C ASP A 22 -11.88 -15.85 12.19
N ILE A 23 -11.49 -14.73 11.59
CA ILE A 23 -11.50 -14.54 10.14
C ILE A 23 -10.37 -15.33 9.48
N GLU A 24 -9.22 -15.40 10.13
CA GLU A 24 -8.03 -16.10 9.64
C GLU A 24 -8.32 -17.60 9.47
N SER A 25 -8.86 -18.25 10.51
CA SER A 25 -9.26 -19.66 10.43
C SER A 25 -10.38 -19.88 9.42
N TYR A 26 -11.31 -18.93 9.29
CA TYR A 26 -12.38 -19.01 8.30
C TYR A 26 -11.83 -18.99 6.88
N ILE A 27 -10.91 -18.07 6.56
CA ILE A 27 -10.28 -18.00 5.24
C ILE A 27 -9.50 -19.29 4.96
N GLN A 28 -8.70 -19.76 5.90
CA GLN A 28 -7.92 -21.00 5.75
C GLN A 28 -8.78 -22.25 5.55
N LEU A 29 -9.97 -22.31 6.16
CA LEU A 29 -10.90 -23.43 6.00
C LEU A 29 -11.40 -23.58 4.56
N TRP A 30 -11.60 -22.45 3.87
CA TRP A 30 -12.15 -22.41 2.51
C TRP A 30 -11.06 -22.31 1.44
N GLU A 31 -9.86 -21.91 1.82
CA GLU A 31 -8.70 -21.86 0.96
C GLU A 31 -8.31 -23.27 0.50
N THR A 32 -8.08 -23.44 -0.80
CA THR A 32 -7.61 -24.70 -1.38
C THR A 32 -6.31 -24.47 -2.14
N ALA A 33 -5.56 -25.55 -2.40
CA ALA A 33 -4.31 -25.47 -3.15
C ALA A 33 -4.49 -24.86 -4.55
N ASP A 34 -5.67 -25.05 -5.16
CA ASP A 34 -5.99 -24.55 -6.50
C ASP A 34 -6.62 -23.13 -6.48
N CYS A 35 -7.08 -22.65 -5.32
CA CYS A 35 -7.71 -21.34 -5.14
C CYS A 35 -7.22 -20.68 -3.83
N PRO A 36 -5.96 -20.20 -3.78
CA PRO A 36 -5.48 -19.40 -2.67
C PRO A 36 -6.25 -18.08 -2.60
N TYR A 37 -6.64 -17.66 -1.39
CA TYR A 37 -7.34 -16.41 -1.14
C TYR A 37 -6.40 -15.30 -0.67
N LEU A 38 -5.32 -15.67 0.03
CA LEU A 38 -4.31 -14.73 0.50
C LEU A 38 -2.98 -14.97 -0.19
N SER A 39 -2.35 -13.89 -0.65
CA SER A 39 -1.00 -13.93 -1.20
C SER A 39 -0.14 -12.86 -0.55
N ALA A 40 1.09 -13.24 -0.19
CA ALA A 40 2.12 -12.32 0.23
C ALA A 40 3.01 -12.01 -0.99
N ILE A 41 3.23 -10.72 -1.25
CA ILE A 41 4.06 -10.26 -2.37
C ILE A 41 5.17 -9.40 -1.80
N ASP A 42 6.42 -9.82 -2.03
CA ASP A 42 7.61 -9.04 -1.69
C ASP A 42 8.06 -8.21 -2.90
N LEU A 43 8.34 -6.93 -2.67
CA LEU A 43 8.94 -6.04 -3.67
C LEU A 43 10.40 -5.74 -3.33
N PRO A 44 11.37 -6.11 -4.19
CA PRO A 44 12.77 -5.76 -3.97
C PRO A 44 12.98 -4.25 -4.00
N VAL A 45 13.71 -3.71 -3.02
CA VAL A 45 13.99 -2.26 -2.92
C VAL A 45 14.64 -1.69 -4.17
N ARG A 46 15.48 -2.48 -4.87
CA ARG A 46 16.12 -2.09 -6.12
C ARG A 46 15.14 -1.74 -7.24
N GLU A 47 13.92 -2.28 -7.21
CA GLU A 47 12.88 -2.01 -8.21
C GLU A 47 12.17 -0.67 -7.96
N ARG A 48 12.41 0.00 -6.82
CA ARG A 48 11.71 1.22 -6.42
C ARG A 48 11.65 2.26 -7.54
N LYS A 49 12.79 2.62 -8.13
CA LYS A 49 12.84 3.65 -9.19
C LYS A 49 11.98 3.30 -10.38
N LYS A 50 12.03 2.03 -10.81
CA LYS A 50 11.23 1.53 -11.93
C LYS A 50 9.74 1.57 -11.58
N VAL A 51 9.36 1.06 -10.41
CA VAL A 51 7.95 1.00 -9.96
C VAL A 51 7.35 2.39 -9.81
N ILE A 52 8.06 3.34 -9.17
CA ILE A 52 7.58 4.72 -9.00
C ILE A 52 7.40 5.41 -10.37
N CYS A 53 8.29 5.15 -11.33
CA CYS A 53 8.16 5.67 -12.69
C CYS A 53 6.89 5.15 -13.39
N GLU A 54 6.66 3.84 -13.35
CA GLU A 54 5.45 3.20 -13.93
C GLU A 54 4.17 3.70 -13.26
N LEU A 55 4.14 3.81 -11.92
CA LEU A 55 3.01 4.36 -11.19
C LEU A 55 2.75 5.82 -11.58
N GLY A 56 3.80 6.61 -11.78
CA GLY A 56 3.71 7.97 -12.29
C GLY A 56 3.04 8.06 -13.67
N TYR A 57 3.34 7.13 -14.58
CA TYR A 57 2.67 7.05 -15.89
C TYR A 57 1.17 6.74 -15.77
N MET A 58 0.75 6.02 -14.71
CA MET A 58 -0.65 5.75 -14.41
C MET A 58 -1.35 6.90 -13.66
N GLY A 59 -0.63 7.98 -13.34
CA GLY A 59 -1.14 9.08 -12.54
C GLY A 59 -1.21 8.78 -11.03
N ILE A 60 -0.57 7.70 -10.57
CA ILE A 60 -0.49 7.31 -9.17
C ILE A 60 0.78 7.94 -8.58
N THR A 61 0.69 9.20 -8.17
CA THR A 61 1.79 9.95 -7.54
C THR A 61 1.60 10.09 -6.03
N ALA A 62 2.67 10.47 -5.31
CA ALA A 62 2.58 10.75 -3.88
C ALA A 62 1.55 11.85 -3.56
N GLY A 63 1.46 12.91 -4.37
CA GLY A 63 0.47 13.97 -4.19
C GLY A 63 -0.97 13.52 -4.49
N ALA A 64 -1.15 12.56 -5.41
CA ALA A 64 -2.46 11.97 -5.70
C ALA A 64 -2.93 11.01 -4.58
N MET A 65 -2.02 10.23 -4.00
CA MET A 65 -2.34 9.30 -2.91
C MET A 65 -2.51 10.01 -1.56
N PHE A 66 -1.70 11.04 -1.30
CA PHE A 66 -1.67 11.77 -0.03
C PHE A 66 -1.87 13.27 -0.26
N PRO A 67 -3.12 13.72 -0.48
CA PRO A 67 -3.38 15.13 -0.71
C PRO A 67 -3.00 15.96 0.51
N GLY A 68 -2.27 17.05 0.28
CA GLY A 68 -1.76 17.92 1.33
C GLY A 68 -0.35 18.42 1.04
N LEU A 69 0.23 19.10 2.01
CA LEU A 69 1.59 19.66 1.89
C LEU A 69 2.64 18.55 1.76
N ASP A 70 2.54 17.51 2.60
CA ASP A 70 3.54 16.44 2.65
C ASP A 70 3.57 15.63 1.35
N GLY A 71 2.42 15.25 0.80
CA GLY A 71 2.37 14.53 -0.47
C GLY A 71 2.80 15.38 -1.66
N ALA A 72 2.50 16.68 -1.65
CA ALA A 72 3.01 17.60 -2.67
C ALA A 72 4.54 17.74 -2.60
N CYS A 73 5.09 17.86 -1.40
CA CYS A 73 6.54 17.91 -1.17
C CYS A 73 7.23 16.60 -1.57
N GLU A 74 6.63 15.44 -1.25
CA GLU A 74 7.20 14.13 -1.61
C GLU A 74 7.16 13.91 -3.14
N GLU A 75 6.08 14.30 -3.82
CA GLU A 75 6.01 14.24 -5.28
C GLU A 75 7.05 15.13 -5.96
N LEU A 76 7.23 16.36 -5.46
CA LEU A 76 8.27 17.26 -5.96
C LEU A 76 9.67 16.71 -5.68
N LYS A 77 9.84 16.03 -4.55
CA LYS A 77 11.11 15.40 -4.20
C LYS A 77 11.43 14.25 -5.15
N GLU A 78 10.48 13.37 -5.44
CA GLU A 78 10.64 12.25 -6.38
C GLU A 78 10.88 12.72 -7.82
N ARG A 79 10.31 13.85 -8.25
CA ARG A 79 10.50 14.40 -9.59
C ARG A 79 11.85 15.08 -9.79
N ASN A 80 12.31 15.81 -8.76
CA ASN A 80 13.45 16.73 -8.91
C ASN A 80 14.76 16.17 -8.36
N PHE A 81 14.71 15.13 -7.53
CA PHE A 81 15.91 14.52 -6.93
C PHE A 81 15.94 13.03 -7.23
N ASP A 82 17.11 12.52 -7.61
CA ASP A 82 17.30 11.13 -8.03
C ASP A 82 17.51 10.19 -6.82
N ILE A 83 16.46 10.06 -6.00
CA ILE A 83 16.44 9.31 -4.73
C ILE A 83 15.84 7.91 -4.93
#